data_AF-A0A0B2VNG5-F1
#
_entry.id   AF-A0A0B2VNG5-F1
#
_cell.length_a   1.000
_cell.length_b   1.000
_cell.length_c   1.000
_cell.angle_alpha   90.00
_cell.angle_beta   90.00
_cell.angle_gamma   90.00
#
_symmetry.space_group_name_H-M   'P 1'
#
loop_
_entity.id
_entity.type
_entity.pdbx_description
1 polymer ?
#
loop_
_entity_poly.entity_id
_entity_poly.type
_entity_poly.pdbx_seq_one_letter_code
_entity_poly.pdbx_strand_id
1 'polypeptide(L)'
;LPGGCSTGSRLSDDKPTAVAQRLGDLDDCDDIYGGFCRNGGTCKITTDIAHRYIPVCSCMPGFRGKQCELVNDPNIYYSRQQEQLETAALSTLVTIVIVATCIVSTALYLYRRF
;
A
#
# COMPACT_ATOMS: atom_id res chain seq x y z
N LEU A 1 19.71 39.19 -10.68
CA LEU A 1 19.52 37.76 -11.01
C LEU A 1 20.90 37.20 -11.34
N PRO A 2 21.36 36.05 -10.83
CA PRO A 2 20.55 34.89 -10.39
C PRO A 2 20.89 34.39 -8.97
N GLY A 3 19.86 34.07 -8.18
CA GLY A 3 19.98 33.23 -6.99
C GLY A 3 19.27 31.91 -7.29
N GLY A 4 20.03 30.82 -7.46
CA GLY A 4 19.47 29.49 -7.68
C GLY A 4 19.10 28.84 -6.36
N CYS A 5 17.85 28.36 -6.23
CA CYS A 5 17.46 27.48 -5.14
C CYS A 5 17.98 26.06 -5.42
N SER A 6 18.99 25.62 -4.68
CA SER A 6 19.37 24.21 -4.60
C SER A 6 18.53 23.54 -3.51
N THR A 7 17.48 22.82 -3.88
CA THR A 7 16.83 21.86 -2.98
C THR A 7 17.69 20.61 -2.89
N GLY A 8 18.70 20.67 -2.03
CA GLY A 8 19.45 19.49 -1.61
C GLY A 8 18.55 18.65 -0.71
N SER A 9 17.98 17.58 -1.27
CA SER A 9 17.36 16.49 -0.52
C SER A 9 18.42 15.87 0.39
N ARG A 10 18.53 16.33 1.63
CA ARG A 10 19.15 15.51 2.68
C ARG A 10 18.21 14.33 2.85
N LEU A 11 18.59 13.18 2.28
CA LEU A 11 18.17 11.90 2.81
C LEU A 11 18.39 12.00 4.32
N SER A 12 17.29 12.06 5.05
CA SER A 12 17.28 11.83 6.47
C SER A 12 17.86 10.43 6.67
N ASP A 13 19.15 10.36 6.97
CA ASP A 13 19.73 9.35 7.86
C ASP A 13 19.06 9.52 9.25
N ASP A 14 17.74 9.38 9.29
CA ASP A 14 16.95 9.28 10.51
C ASP A 14 17.20 7.88 11.03
N LYS A 15 18.34 7.79 11.70
CA LYS A 15 18.67 6.86 12.76
C LYS A 15 17.35 6.27 13.33
N PRO A 16 17.05 4.97 13.13
CA PRO A 16 15.82 4.32 13.63
C PRO A 16 15.62 4.38 15.15
N THR A 17 16.59 4.95 15.87
CA THR A 17 16.69 4.93 17.33
C THR A 17 15.83 6.01 18.01
N ALA A 18 15.53 7.14 17.36
CA ALA A 18 14.78 8.22 18.01
C ALA A 18 13.27 7.89 18.20
N VAL A 19 12.66 7.19 17.24
CA VAL A 19 11.26 6.76 17.31
C VAL A 19 11.10 5.52 18.20
N ALA A 20 12.03 4.56 18.09
CA ALA A 20 12.02 3.36 18.93
C ALA A 20 12.24 3.67 20.42
N GLN A 21 13.08 4.65 20.76
CA GLN A 21 13.30 5.05 22.15
C GLN A 21 12.08 5.75 22.78
N ARG A 22 11.24 6.45 22.01
CA ARG A 22 10.03 7.08 22.57
C ARG A 22 8.95 6.05 22.91
N LEU A 23 8.80 5.01 22.09
CA LEU A 23 7.77 3.99 22.31
C LEU A 23 8.03 3.11 23.54
N GLY A 24 9.29 2.93 23.92
CA GLY A 24 9.65 2.17 25.13
C GLY A 24 9.31 2.88 26.45
N ASP A 25 9.12 4.21 26.42
CA ASP A 25 8.79 5.04 27.59
C ASP A 25 7.27 5.23 27.76
N LEU A 26 6.47 4.77 26.79
CA LEU A 26 5.01 4.82 26.86
C LEU A 26 4.47 3.70 27.76
N ASP A 27 3.36 4.00 28.43
CA ASP A 27 2.62 3.05 29.26
C ASP A 27 2.00 1.94 28.39
N ASP A 28 1.81 0.78 28.99
CA ASP A 28 1.19 -0.35 28.30
C ASP A 28 -0.31 -0.10 28.13
N CYS A 29 -0.89 -0.73 27.11
CA CYS A 29 -2.32 -0.60 26.90
C CYS A 29 -3.11 -1.37 27.96
N ASP A 30 -4.22 -0.77 28.40
CA ASP A 30 -5.22 -1.43 29.26
C ASP A 30 -5.90 -2.61 28.54
N ASP A 31 -6.49 -3.53 29.30
CA ASP A 31 -7.14 -4.76 28.80
C ASP A 31 -8.24 -4.47 27.76
N ILE A 32 -8.84 -3.27 27.79
CA ILE A 32 -9.83 -2.82 26.79
C ILE A 32 -9.25 -2.82 25.36
N TYR A 33 -7.93 -2.61 25.22
CA TYR A 33 -7.22 -2.68 23.94
C TYR A 33 -6.55 -4.03 23.69
N GLY A 34 -6.90 -5.04 24.49
CA GLY A 34 -6.47 -6.43 24.32
C GLY A 34 -6.79 -6.93 22.91
N GLY A 35 -5.76 -7.12 22.08
CA GLY A 35 -5.91 -7.55 20.69
C GLY A 35 -6.06 -6.44 19.65
N PHE A 36 -5.90 -5.17 20.04
CA PHE A 36 -5.78 -4.06 19.07
C PHE A 36 -4.56 -4.24 18.17
N CYS A 37 -3.42 -4.63 18.73
CA CYS A 37 -2.25 -5.03 17.96
C CYS A 37 -2.35 -6.51 17.58
N ARG A 38 -2.36 -6.79 16.28
CA ARG A 38 -2.37 -8.15 15.71
C ARG A 38 -0.95 -8.70 15.59
N ASN A 39 -0.86 -9.99 15.27
CA ASN A 39 0.40 -10.68 14.95
C ASN A 39 1.50 -10.50 16.02
N GLY A 40 1.12 -10.48 17.30
CA GLY A 40 2.04 -10.37 18.43
C GLY A 40 2.72 -9.01 18.57
N GLY A 41 2.13 -7.94 18.03
CA GLY A 41 2.62 -6.58 18.26
C GLY A 41 2.42 -6.10 19.70
N THR A 42 3.33 -5.25 20.18
CA THR A 42 3.27 -4.66 21.54
C THR A 42 2.42 -3.40 21.50
N CYS A 43 1.41 -3.31 22.37
CA CYS A 43 0.53 -2.15 22.46
C CYS A 43 1.03 -1.16 23.51
N LYS A 44 1.14 0.11 23.11
CA LYS A 44 1.53 1.23 23.97
C LYS A 44 0.54 2.38 23.84
N ILE A 45 0.31 3.14 24.92
CA ILE A 45 -0.63 4.26 24.93
C ILE A 45 0.10 5.60 24.76
N THR A 46 -0.32 6.41 23.79
CA THR A 46 0.15 7.78 23.59
C THR A 46 -0.99 8.76 23.83
N THR A 47 -0.67 10.02 24.13
CA THR A 47 -1.66 11.10 24.19
C THR A 47 -1.51 12.03 23.00
N ASP A 48 -2.62 12.35 22.34
CA ASP A 48 -2.66 13.37 21.28
C ASP A 48 -2.65 14.81 21.84
N ILE A 49 -2.55 15.80 20.95
CA ILE A 49 -2.70 17.23 21.25
C ILE A 49 -4.02 17.52 21.98
N ALA A 50 -5.08 16.75 21.69
CA ALA A 50 -6.37 16.86 22.39
C ALA A 50 -6.44 16.09 23.74
N HIS A 51 -5.31 15.64 24.30
CA HIS A 51 -5.22 14.83 25.53
C HIS A 51 -6.06 13.54 25.51
N ARG A 52 -6.26 12.96 24.31
CA ARG A 52 -6.95 11.68 24.15
C ARG A 52 -5.93 10.55 24.16
N TYR A 53 -6.24 9.48 24.87
CA TYR A 53 -5.48 8.23 24.86
C TYR A 53 -5.64 7.56 23.50
N ILE A 54 -4.52 7.30 22.81
CA ILE A 54 -4.48 6.64 21.51
C ILE A 54 -3.55 5.42 21.63
N PRO A 55 -4.02 4.21 21.32
CA PRO A 55 -3.16 3.03 21.27
C PRO A 55 -2.30 3.05 20.01
N VAL A 56 -1.02 2.72 20.17
CA VAL A 56 -0.02 2.60 19.11
C VAL A 56 0.64 1.23 19.22
N CYS A 57 0.83 0.57 18.08
CA CYS A 57 1.41 -0.75 18.02
C CYS A 57 2.88 -0.72 17.57
N SER A 58 3.74 -1.42 18.32
CA SER A 58 5.06 -1.83 17.85
C SER A 58 4.95 -3.19 17.18
N CYS A 59 5.17 -3.25 15.87
CA CYS A 59 5.01 -4.49 15.11
C CYS A 59 6.27 -5.36 15.16
N MET A 60 6.08 -6.68 15.22
CA MET A 60 7.17 -7.62 15.02
C MET A 60 7.74 -7.53 13.60
N PRO A 61 9.02 -7.91 13.39
CA PRO A 61 9.63 -7.96 12.06
C PRO A 61 8.77 -8.78 11.08
N GLY A 62 8.58 -8.24 9.88
CA GLY A 62 7.73 -8.88 8.87
C GLY A 62 6.25 -8.50 8.94
N PHE A 63 5.84 -7.66 9.89
CA PHE A 63 4.48 -7.09 9.93
C PHE A 63 4.52 -5.56 9.93
N ARG A 64 3.47 -4.94 9.39
CA ARG A 64 3.29 -3.49 9.29
C ARG A 64 1.79 -3.13 9.34
N GLY A 65 1.49 -1.84 9.34
CA GLY A 65 0.12 -1.33 9.46
C GLY A 65 -0.15 -0.73 10.84
N LYS A 66 -1.32 -0.12 11.03
CA LYS A 66 -1.66 0.56 12.29
C LYS A 66 -1.83 -0.44 13.44
N GLN A 67 -2.30 -1.63 13.12
CA GLN A 67 -2.57 -2.74 14.03
C GLN A 67 -1.66 -3.93 13.73
N CYS A 68 -0.57 -3.75 12.97
CA CYS A 68 0.30 -4.84 12.53
C CYS A 68 -0.43 -5.91 11.69
N GLU A 69 -1.47 -5.51 10.96
CA GLU A 69 -2.36 -6.39 10.20
C GLU A 69 -1.81 -6.79 8.82
N LEU A 70 -0.84 -6.04 8.29
CA LEU A 70 -0.25 -6.28 6.98
C LEU A 70 1.06 -7.06 7.13
N VAL A 71 1.28 -8.04 6.27
CA VAL A 71 2.59 -8.68 6.14
C VAL A 71 3.52 -7.76 5.33
N ASN A 72 4.73 -7.54 5.83
CA ASN A 72 5.79 -6.83 5.14
C ASN A 72 6.57 -7.77 4.22
N ASP A 73 5.87 -8.40 3.28
CA ASP A 73 6.44 -9.30 2.29
C ASP A 73 6.52 -8.61 0.92
N PRO A 74 7.70 -8.58 0.27
CA PRO A 74 7.88 -7.92 -1.02
C PRO A 74 7.16 -8.63 -2.17
N ASN A 75 6.91 -9.95 -2.09
CA ASN A 75 6.16 -10.68 -3.11
C ASN A 75 4.68 -10.31 -3.10
N ILE A 76 4.08 -10.02 -1.94
CA ILE A 76 2.68 -9.55 -1.86
C ILE A 76 2.52 -8.16 -2.49
N TYR A 77 3.54 -7.30 -2.40
CA TYR A 77 3.55 -6.02 -3.10
C TYR A 77 3.69 -6.20 -4.61
N TYR A 78 4.60 -7.07 -5.03
CA TYR A 78 4.85 -7.36 -6.45
C TYR A 78 3.66 -8.04 -7.13
N SER A 79 3.00 -8.99 -6.46
CA SER A 79 1.82 -9.67 -7.00
C SER A 79 0.67 -8.69 -7.28
N ARG A 80 0.49 -7.69 -6.42
CA ARG A 80 -0.48 -6.60 -6.64
C ARG A 80 -0.11 -5.72 -7.84
N GLN A 81 1.17 -5.52 -8.14
CA GLN A 81 1.60 -4.82 -9.36
C GLN A 81 1.43 -5.70 -10.61
N GLN A 82 1.65 -7.01 -10.48
CA GLN A 82 1.51 -7.96 -11.58
C GLN A 82 0.03 -8.06 -12.05
N GLU A 83 -0.92 -8.02 -11.12
CA GLU A 83 -2.37 -8.02 -11.43
C GLU A 83 -2.81 -6.79 -12.25
N GLN A 84 -2.16 -5.63 -12.04
CA GLN A 84 -2.44 -4.39 -12.79
C GLN A 84 -1.86 -4.42 -14.22
N LEU A 85 -0.76 -5.14 -14.44
CA LEU A 85 -0.17 -5.27 -15.79
C LEU A 85 -0.92 -6.31 -16.63
N GLU A 86 -1.44 -7.37 -16.00
CA GLU A 86 -2.23 -8.41 -16.67
C GLU A 86 -3.68 -7.95 -16.97
N THR A 87 -4.30 -7.11 -16.13
CA THR A 87 -5.68 -6.61 -16.36
C THR A 87 -5.81 -5.66 -17.56
N ALA A 88 -4.78 -4.88 -17.87
CA ALA A 88 -4.73 -4.07 -19.09
C ALA A 88 -4.43 -4.90 -20.35
N ALA A 89 -3.59 -5.94 -20.22
CA ALA A 89 -3.22 -6.81 -21.33
C ALA A 89 -4.38 -7.71 -21.79
N LEU A 90 -5.12 -8.31 -20.84
CA LEU A 90 -6.26 -9.17 -21.14
C LEU A 90 -7.42 -8.41 -21.78
N SER A 91 -7.70 -7.18 -21.34
CA SER A 91 -8.77 -6.35 -21.91
C SER A 91 -8.45 -5.85 -23.33
N THR A 92 -7.19 -5.52 -23.61
CA THR A 92 -6.73 -5.11 -24.94
C THR A 92 -6.87 -6.25 -25.96
N LEU A 93 -6.53 -7.49 -25.58
CA LEU A 93 -6.67 -8.64 -26.48
C LEU A 93 -8.13 -8.94 -26.83
N VAL A 94 -9.01 -8.94 -25.83
CA VAL A 94 -10.44 -9.22 -26.03
C VAL A 94 -11.10 -8.19 -26.94
N THR A 95 -10.79 -6.90 -26.76
CA THR A 95 -11.35 -5.83 -27.58
C THR A 95 -10.92 -5.93 -29.05
N ILE A 96 -9.64 -6.24 -29.32
CA ILE A 96 -9.14 -6.44 -30.68
C ILE A 96 -9.86 -7.61 -31.37
N VAL A 97 -10.04 -8.74 -30.69
CA VAL A 97 -10.73 -9.91 -31.26
C VAL A 97 -12.19 -9.57 -31.60
N ILE A 98 -12.92 -8.89 -30.70
CA ILE A 98 -14.30 -8.49 -30.95
C ILE A 98 -14.39 -7.57 -32.18
N VAL A 99 -13.56 -6.53 -32.24
CA VAL A 99 -13.56 -5.58 -33.36
C VAL A 99 -13.25 -6.29 -34.68
N ALA A 100 -12.25 -7.19 -34.70
CA ALA A 100 -11.91 -7.97 -35.89
C ALA A 100 -13.08 -8.86 -36.35
N THR A 101 -13.75 -9.55 -35.41
CA THR A 101 -14.91 -10.39 -35.74
C THR A 101 -16.09 -9.57 -36.28
N CYS A 102 -16.35 -8.38 -35.74
CA CYS A 102 -17.38 -7.48 -36.23
C CYS A 102 -17.08 -6.99 -37.66
N ILE A 103 -15.83 -6.62 -37.95
CA ILE A 103 -15.40 -6.17 -39.29
C ILE A 103 -15.57 -7.30 -40.30
N VAL A 104 -15.08 -8.51 -39.99
CA VAL A 104 -15.21 -9.67 -40.88
C VAL A 104 -16.67 -10.02 -41.12
N SER A 105 -17.50 -10.01 -40.08
CA SER A 105 -18.94 -10.29 -40.19
C SER A 105 -19.65 -9.27 -41.08
N THR A 106 -19.33 -7.99 -40.91
CA THR A 106 -19.89 -6.90 -41.72
C THR A 106 -19.47 -7.02 -43.18
N ALA A 107 -18.18 -7.30 -43.44
CA ALA A 107 -17.68 -7.52 -44.78
C ALA A 107 -18.39 -8.71 -45.46
N LEU A 108 -18.45 -9.87 -44.79
CA LEU A 108 -19.15 -11.04 -45.31
C LEU A 108 -20.64 -10.78 -45.59
N TYR A 109 -21.31 -10.01 -44.74
CA TYR A 109 -22.69 -9.59 -44.96
C TYR A 109 -22.84 -8.74 -46.22
N LEU A 110 -21.95 -7.76 -46.42
CA LEU A 110 -21.96 -6.91 -47.61
C LEU A 110 -21.62 -7.72 -48.88
N TYR A 111 -20.65 -8.65 -48.81
CA TYR A 111 -20.29 -9.52 -49.93
C TYR A 111 -21.38 -10.51 -50.31
N ARG A 112 -22.20 -10.98 -49.36
CA ARG A 112 -23.35 -11.84 -49.65
C ARG A 112 -24.57 -11.08 -50.14
N ARG A 113 -24.65 -9.79 -49.83
CA ARG A 113 -25.76 -8.93 -50.23
C ARG A 113 -25.61 -8.42 -51.66
N PHE A 114 -24.37 -8.20 -52.11
CA PHE A 114 -24.04 -7.89 -53.51
C PHE A 114 -24.04 -9.16 -54.36
#